data_AF-A0A955XKQ5-F1
#
_entry.id   AF-A0A955XKQ5-F1
#
_cell.length_a   1.000
_cell.length_b   1.000
_cell.length_c   1.000
_cell.angle_alpha   90.00
_cell.angle_beta   90.00
_cell.angle_gamma   90.00
#
_symmetry.space_group_name_H-M   'P 1'
#
loop_
_entity.id
_entity.type
_entity.pdbx_description
1 polymer ?
#
loop_
_entity_poly.entity_id
_entity_poly.type
_entity_poly.pdbx_seq_one_letter_code
_entity_poly.pdbx_strand_id
1 'polypeptide(L)'
;MRYALLAALVGLSAGCGSTLTIRHLDATHRSAEVMVNGEKKGMLTYGESFEMPLEPGRYQLKVTAPGKSTSPWHPDVDTIDVMLEDDAVLTLQPPRPR
;
A
#
# COMPACT_ATOMS: atom_id res chain seq x y z
N MET A 1 44.20 -3.55 -24.07
CA MET A 1 43.87 -3.84 -22.66
C MET A 1 42.37 -3.99 -22.55
N ARG A 2 41.94 -5.06 -21.87
CA ARG A 2 40.55 -5.53 -21.74
C ARG A 2 39.83 -4.71 -20.67
N TYR A 3 38.70 -4.10 -21.00
CA TYR A 3 37.70 -3.75 -19.98
C TYR A 3 36.39 -4.42 -20.34
N ALA A 4 35.96 -5.25 -19.39
CA ALA A 4 34.85 -6.16 -19.49
C ALA A 4 33.51 -5.42 -19.42
N LEU A 5 32.55 -6.01 -20.13
CA LEU A 5 31.11 -5.87 -19.95
C LEU A 5 30.74 -5.79 -18.45
N LEU A 6 30.00 -4.78 -18.06
CA LEU A 6 28.99 -4.91 -17.00
C LEU A 6 27.69 -4.33 -17.56
N ALA A 7 26.97 -5.21 -18.26
CA ALA A 7 25.56 -5.02 -18.52
C ALA A 7 24.85 -5.08 -17.16
N ALA A 8 24.59 -3.93 -16.54
CA ALA A 8 23.56 -3.83 -15.53
C ALA A 8 22.22 -4.00 -16.25
N LEU A 9 21.82 -5.25 -16.46
CA LEU A 9 20.43 -5.61 -16.67
C LEU A 9 19.71 -5.19 -15.38
N VAL A 10 19.27 -3.93 -15.34
CA VAL A 10 18.16 -3.56 -14.48
C VAL A 10 17.01 -4.37 -15.01
N GLY A 11 16.79 -5.53 -14.38
CA GLY A 11 15.63 -6.36 -14.61
C GLY A 11 14.41 -5.52 -14.27
N LEU A 12 13.90 -4.80 -15.27
CA LEU A 12 12.49 -4.48 -15.38
C LEU A 12 11.81 -5.83 -15.51
N SER A 13 11.63 -6.48 -14.36
CA SER A 13 10.52 -7.36 -14.14
C SER A 13 9.30 -6.47 -14.32
N ALA A 14 8.86 -6.33 -15.57
CA ALA A 14 7.46 -6.11 -15.88
C ALA A 14 6.73 -7.39 -15.42
N GLY A 15 6.71 -7.59 -14.10
CA GLY A 15 5.87 -8.58 -13.47
C GLY A 15 4.46 -8.19 -13.85
N CYS A 16 3.70 -9.18 -14.30
CA CYS A 16 2.26 -9.09 -14.43
C CYS A 16 1.70 -9.02 -12.99
N GLY A 17 2.00 -7.93 -12.29
CA GLY A 17 1.66 -7.69 -10.91
C GLY A 17 0.65 -6.57 -10.87
N SER A 18 -0.43 -6.78 -10.15
CA SER A 18 -1.42 -5.73 -9.96
C SER A 18 -0.90 -4.70 -8.98
N THR A 19 -1.40 -3.47 -9.10
CA THR A 19 -0.99 -2.36 -8.25
C THR A 19 -2.00 -2.12 -7.14
N LEU A 20 -1.54 -2.05 -5.89
CA LEU A 20 -2.33 -1.50 -4.80
C LEU A 20 -2.03 -0.01 -4.66
N THR A 21 -3.04 0.82 -4.86
CA THR A 21 -3.00 2.27 -4.61
C THR A 21 -3.75 2.60 -3.33
N ILE A 22 -3.10 3.24 -2.36
CA ILE A 22 -3.72 3.73 -1.12
C ILE A 22 -3.73 5.26 -1.16
N ARG A 23 -4.91 5.88 -1.12
CA ARG A 23 -5.09 7.33 -1.18
C ARG A 23 -5.53 7.88 0.17
N HIS A 24 -4.84 8.90 0.68
CA HIS A 24 -5.19 9.50 1.96
C HIS A 24 -6.02 10.77 1.78
N LEU A 25 -7.33 10.71 2.03
CA LEU A 25 -8.26 11.85 1.89
C LEU A 25 -8.89 12.30 3.21
N ASP A 26 -8.52 11.71 4.34
CA ASP A 26 -8.97 12.13 5.67
C ASP A 26 -8.05 13.20 6.28
N ALA A 27 -8.52 14.45 6.37
CA ALA A 27 -7.76 15.53 6.99
C ALA A 27 -7.73 15.48 8.53
N THR A 28 -8.60 14.67 9.16
CA THR A 28 -8.69 14.56 10.63
C THR A 28 -7.56 13.72 11.21
N HIS A 29 -7.05 12.77 10.44
CA HIS A 29 -5.85 11.99 10.72
C HIS A 29 -4.80 12.39 9.67
N ARG A 30 -3.85 13.26 10.01
CA ARG A 30 -2.92 13.83 9.01
C ARG A 30 -1.96 12.83 8.37
N SER A 31 -1.85 11.64 8.96
CA SER A 31 -1.00 10.59 8.43
C SER A 31 -1.54 9.20 8.74
N ALA A 32 -1.12 8.25 7.93
CA ALA A 32 -1.43 6.83 8.01
C ALA A 32 -0.16 6.00 7.87
N GLU A 33 0.01 5.00 8.72
CA GLU A 33 1.02 3.96 8.57
C GLU A 33 0.41 2.78 7.80
N VAL A 34 1.13 2.32 6.79
CA VAL A 34 0.72 1.19 5.95
C VAL A 34 1.55 -0.03 6.30
N MET A 35 0.88 -1.10 6.69
CA MET A 35 1.48 -2.41 6.98
C MET A 35 0.88 -3.49 6.09
N VAL A 36 1.74 -4.34 5.53
CA VAL A 36 1.35 -5.45 4.66
C VAL A 36 2.00 -6.72 5.19
N ASN A 37 1.20 -7.73 5.53
CA ASN A 37 1.64 -8.97 6.17
C ASN A 37 2.48 -8.72 7.44
N GLY A 38 2.12 -7.70 8.22
CA GLY A 38 2.83 -7.29 9.43
C GLY A 38 4.11 -6.47 9.19
N GLU A 39 4.52 -6.25 7.94
CA GLU A 39 5.68 -5.44 7.60
C GLU A 39 5.28 -4.00 7.27
N LYS A 40 5.93 -3.00 7.88
CA LYS A 40 5.72 -1.59 7.57
C LYS A 40 6.25 -1.26 6.17
N LYS A 41 5.36 -0.87 5.27
CA LYS A 41 5.70 -0.49 3.88
C LYS A 41 5.94 1.00 3.72
N GLY A 42 5.28 1.82 4.54
CA GLY A 42 5.46 3.26 4.44
C GLY A 42 4.54 4.07 5.36
N MET A 43 4.61 5.38 5.17
CA MET A 43 3.72 6.35 5.79
C MET A 43 3.15 7.25 4.69
N LEU A 44 1.86 7.53 4.78
CA LEU A 44 1.14 8.46 3.92
C LEU A 44 0.77 9.69 4.74
N THR A 45 0.86 10.87 4.14
CA THR A 45 0.24 12.07 4.68
C THR A 45 -1.03 12.44 3.92
N TYR A 46 -1.88 13.27 4.52
CA TYR A 46 -3.10 13.76 3.88
C TYR A 46 -2.82 14.36 2.49
N GLY A 47 -3.57 13.91 1.50
CA GLY A 47 -3.45 14.29 0.09
C GLY A 47 -2.48 13.43 -0.72
N GLU A 48 -1.67 12.59 -0.07
CA GLU A 48 -0.74 11.69 -0.76
C GLU A 48 -1.39 10.37 -1.17
N SER A 49 -0.71 9.69 -2.10
CA SER A 49 -1.04 8.33 -2.53
C SER A 49 0.20 7.45 -2.43
N PHE A 50 0.02 6.20 -2.02
CA PHE A 50 1.05 5.18 -1.96
C PHE A 50 0.71 4.11 -2.98
N GLU A 51 1.64 3.82 -3.88
CA GLU A 51 1.49 2.78 -4.88
C GLU A 51 2.52 1.68 -4.62
N MET A 52 2.06 0.43 -4.62
CA MET A 52 2.91 -0.72 -4.39
C MET A 52 2.51 -1.85 -5.34
N PRO A 53 3.45 -2.37 -6.15
CA PRO A 53 3.21 -3.57 -6.94
C PRO A 53 3.09 -4.77 -5.99
N LEU A 54 2.09 -5.61 -6.25
CA LEU A 54 1.85 -6.85 -5.53
C LEU A 54 1.68 -8.01 -6.51
N GLU A 55 2.22 -9.16 -6.13
CA GLU A 55 1.95 -10.40 -6.85
C GLU A 55 0.53 -10.87 -6.53
N PRO A 56 -0.12 -11.66 -7.39
CA PRO A 56 -1.42 -12.25 -7.08
C PRO A 56 -1.38 -13.10 -5.82
N GLY A 57 -2.22 -12.79 -4.82
CA GLY A 57 -2.23 -13.54 -3.57
C GLY A 57 -3.02 -12.88 -2.44
N ARG A 58 -3.21 -13.62 -1.35
CA ARG A 58 -3.89 -13.10 -0.16
C ARG A 58 -2.91 -12.28 0.69
N TYR A 59 -3.28 -11.04 1.02
CA TYR A 59 -2.47 -10.15 1.87
C TYR A 59 -3.24 -9.67 3.09
N GLN A 60 -2.52 -9.49 4.19
CA GLN A 60 -3.04 -8.80 5.35
C GLN A 60 -2.67 -7.32 5.25
N LEU A 61 -3.61 -6.45 4.87
CA LEU A 61 -3.38 -5.01 4.84
C LEU A 61 -3.92 -4.38 6.11
N LYS A 62 -3.05 -3.67 6.83
CA LYS A 62 -3.42 -2.86 7.99
C LYS A 62 -2.99 -1.42 7.77
N VAL A 63 -3.93 -0.49 7.92
CA VAL A 63 -3.69 0.94 7.80
C VAL A 63 -4.16 1.64 9.06
N THR A 64 -3.25 2.26 9.81
CA THR A 64 -3.54 2.90 11.10
C THR A 64 -3.04 4.33 11.14
N ALA A 65 -3.69 5.19 11.94
CA ALA A 65 -3.09 6.47 12.27
C ALA A 65 -1.91 6.26 13.24
N PRO A 66 -0.87 7.11 13.22
CA PRO A 66 0.28 6.96 14.12
C PRO A 66 -0.13 6.86 15.60
N GLY A 67 0.45 5.90 16.30
CA GLY A 67 0.17 5.65 17.71
C GLY A 67 -1.19 5.02 18.01
N LYS A 68 -1.97 4.62 16.99
CA LYS A 68 -3.22 3.88 17.16
C LYS A 68 -3.02 2.39 16.93
N SER A 69 -3.66 1.56 17.76
CA SER A 69 -3.69 0.10 17.59
C SER A 69 -4.73 -0.36 16.56
N THR A 70 -5.79 0.43 16.36
CA THR A 70 -6.91 0.17 15.46
C THR A 70 -6.97 1.18 14.31
N SER A 71 -7.50 0.76 13.16
CA SER A 71 -7.72 1.67 12.02
C SER A 71 -8.93 2.57 12.28
N PRO A 72 -8.82 3.90 12.14
CA PRO A 72 -9.98 4.79 12.19
C PRO A 72 -10.84 4.72 10.92
N TRP A 73 -10.29 4.18 9.81
CA TRP A 73 -10.96 4.12 8.51
C TRP A 73 -11.71 2.80 8.32
N HIS A 74 -11.16 1.70 8.83
CA HIS A 74 -11.74 0.38 8.69
C HIS A 74 -11.59 -0.41 10.01
N PRO A 75 -12.54 -0.27 10.96
CA PRO A 75 -12.44 -0.93 12.26
C PRO A 75 -12.49 -2.47 12.17
N ASP A 76 -13.03 -3.01 11.08
CA ASP A 76 -13.29 -4.45 10.90
C ASP A 76 -12.44 -5.10 9.78
N VAL A 77 -11.55 -4.34 9.12
CA VAL A 77 -10.75 -4.86 8.00
C VAL A 77 -9.29 -4.96 8.42
N ASP A 78 -8.91 -6.15 8.91
CA ASP A 78 -7.51 -6.50 9.15
C ASP A 78 -6.87 -7.19 7.94
N THR A 79 -7.68 -7.74 7.02
CA THR A 79 -7.21 -8.56 5.89
C THR A 79 -7.94 -8.11 4.62
N ILE A 80 -7.18 -7.85 3.56
CA ILE A 80 -7.75 -7.61 2.23
C ILE A 80 -7.33 -8.78 1.36
N ASP A 81 -8.29 -9.60 0.98
CA ASP A 81 -8.07 -10.63 -0.03
C ASP A 81 -7.88 -9.94 -1.37
N VAL A 82 -6.63 -9.63 -1.70
CA VAL A 82 -6.30 -9.01 -2.97
C VAL A 82 -6.22 -10.13 -4.03
N MET A 83 -7.38 -10.51 -4.56
CA MET A 83 -7.48 -11.41 -5.72
C MET A 83 -7.06 -10.61 -6.96
N LEU A 84 -5.76 -10.38 -7.06
CA LEU A 84 -5.13 -9.45 -7.98
C LEU A 84 -4.98 -10.10 -9.36
N GLU A 85 -6.08 -10.13 -10.12
CA GLU A 85 -5.99 -10.02 -11.58
C GLU A 85 -6.14 -8.55 -12.02
N ASP A 86 -6.58 -7.65 -11.13
CA ASP A 86 -6.88 -6.23 -11.40
C ASP A 86 -6.27 -5.28 -10.35
N ASP A 87 -5.99 -4.03 -10.74
CA ASP A 87 -5.52 -2.99 -9.81
C ASP A 87 -6.53 -2.68 -8.69
N ALA A 88 -6.02 -2.52 -7.46
CA ALA A 88 -6.83 -2.25 -6.28
C ALA A 88 -6.62 -0.82 -5.76
N VAL A 89 -7.71 -0.12 -5.43
CA VAL A 89 -7.64 1.23 -4.86
C VAL A 89 -8.31 1.27 -3.49
N LEU A 90 -7.52 1.54 -2.44
CA LEU A 90 -8.01 1.84 -1.09
C LEU A 90 -8.01 3.34 -0.86
N THR A 91 -9.11 3.91 -0.37
CA THR A 91 -9.18 5.34 -0.06
C THR A 91 -9.51 5.54 1.41
N LEU A 92 -8.62 6.22 2.13
CA LEU A 92 -8.77 6.58 3.54
C LEU A 92 -9.57 7.87 3.61
N GLN A 93 -10.85 7.77 3.96
CA GLN A 93 -11.78 8.91 4.01
C GLN A 93 -12.33 9.05 5.43
N PRO A 94 -12.71 10.27 5.87
CA PRO A 94 -13.38 10.43 7.15
C PRO A 94 -14.59 9.49 7.24
N PRO A 95 -14.82 8.82 8.38
CA PRO A 95 -16.01 8.00 8.54
C PRO A 95 -17.25 8.87 8.29
N ARG A 96 -18.19 8.34 7.50
CA ARG A 96 -19.43 9.08 7.17
C ARG A 96 -20.12 9.49 8.49
N PRO A 97 -20.49 10.78 8.65
CA PRO A 97 -21.32 11.17 9.77
C PRO A 97 -22.64 10.37 9.69
N ARG A 98 -23.02 9.78 10.81
CA ARG A 98 -24.27 9.02 10.96
C ARG A 98 -25.48 9.96 11.00
#